data_AF-A0A936Q2Z9-F1
#
_entry.id   AF-A0A936Q2Z9-F1
#
_cell.length_a   1.000
_cell.length_b   1.000
_cell.length_c   1.000
_cell.angle_alpha   90.00
_cell.angle_beta   90.00
_cell.angle_gamma   90.00
#
_symmetry.space_group_name_H-M   'P 1'
#
loop_
_entity.id
_entity.type
_entity.pdbx_description
1 polymer ?
#
loop_
_entity_poly.entity_id
_entity_poly.type
_entity_poly.pdbx_seq_one_letter_code
_entity_poly.pdbx_strand_id
1 'polypeptide(L)'
;MAEDLALYLRLAPEFGGTRFGPFEGAEVRLGSDQSNNEIVLPEALGVAPAHVRIYRQADMGIIVSPVDRTAAVYVWQGNATKPKQINTPVATRAGDSFALVTAQGPRFFIEIDKLPEEVMKKREQEKKFNPARRRLSAEAFKQEGKRQALTSVLSTGIGQMAQRAYVFVVSGAIFQPRNIIMLFGVAGGYIFGGVQSCRMAGVKTELDSTKAELDNKGKEVSVLKDISNTNSADLKFSQLVLQVTGATALASALDEDQALTAAVKEKAALIAQSSKDYEWLINPKKGAARAGKFANLREAALEESEFDPDTAKLIPWLAAVTDLSQEGWTSINDSNAEQVCGRGPMAITYRQAINFGLTPVLDAYLKGSLADYDGEGSRALRAEALKATAKAAGIAVPSELEGEFETQINLMRTGREACLALTGGDDKRDNVGVLIRTLARHLGANADFVPAAGKAHAVTARIAKFFAADIDTVVFSEKRSSGLDLNRGPVGAALGQMGPQGAWVKDQAAETIARSTVLPCQAVLKYGDNPAVKQTFGDGLPSPVYCLILDWKLRNE
;
A
#
# COMPACT_ATOMS: atom_id res chain seq x y z
N MET A 1 -41.00 -15.78 -9.99
CA MET A 1 -41.90 -16.87 -9.53
C MET A 1 -41.18 -18.16 -9.14
N ALA A 2 -39.88 -18.37 -9.46
CA ALA A 2 -39.12 -19.55 -9.01
C ALA A 2 -38.38 -19.36 -7.67
N GLU A 3 -38.37 -18.14 -7.11
CA GLU A 3 -37.58 -17.77 -5.91
C GLU A 3 -38.15 -18.27 -4.57
N ASP A 4 -39.38 -18.82 -4.57
CA ASP A 4 -40.12 -19.18 -3.34
C ASP A 4 -40.37 -20.69 -3.19
N LEU A 5 -39.70 -21.54 -3.99
CA LEU A 5 -39.86 -22.99 -3.95
C LEU A 5 -38.64 -23.68 -3.34
N ALA A 6 -38.85 -24.60 -2.39
CA ALA A 6 -37.82 -25.38 -1.71
C ALA A 6 -38.03 -26.89 -1.89
N LEU A 7 -36.93 -27.65 -1.80
CA LEU A 7 -36.95 -29.09 -1.85
C LEU A 7 -37.32 -29.65 -0.47
N TYR A 8 -38.26 -30.59 -0.46
CA TYR A 8 -38.63 -31.38 0.71
C TYR A 8 -38.50 -32.87 0.38
N LEU A 9 -38.14 -33.66 1.39
CA LEU A 9 -38.12 -35.11 1.29
C LEU A 9 -39.09 -35.65 2.32
N ARG A 10 -40.14 -36.34 1.86
CA ARG A 10 -41.11 -36.96 2.77
C ARG A 10 -40.85 -38.45 2.85
N LEU A 11 -40.56 -38.92 4.05
CA LEU A 11 -40.44 -40.35 4.31
C LEU A 11 -41.83 -41.00 4.16
N ALA A 12 -41.88 -42.22 3.63
CA ALA A 12 -43.15 -42.90 3.41
C ALA A 12 -43.91 -43.12 4.73
N PRO A 13 -45.26 -43.10 4.71
CA PRO A 13 -46.08 -43.18 5.92
C PRO A 13 -45.75 -44.40 6.80
N GLU A 14 -45.43 -45.54 6.18
CA GLU A 14 -45.03 -46.78 6.86
C GLU A 14 -43.74 -46.65 7.69
N PHE A 15 -42.92 -45.63 7.45
CA PHE A 15 -41.70 -45.34 8.19
C PHE A 15 -41.79 -44.07 9.03
N GLY A 16 -43.00 -43.54 9.24
CA GLY A 16 -43.27 -42.41 10.13
C GLY A 16 -43.70 -41.12 9.43
N GLY A 17 -43.71 -41.06 8.09
CA GLY A 17 -44.31 -39.93 7.34
C GLY A 17 -43.58 -38.59 7.47
N THR A 18 -42.43 -38.55 8.14
CA THR A 18 -41.71 -37.33 8.49
C THR A 18 -41.29 -36.57 7.24
N ARG A 19 -41.58 -35.27 7.23
CA ARG A 19 -41.18 -34.35 6.18
C ARG A 19 -39.89 -33.63 6.57
N PHE A 20 -38.85 -33.80 5.77
CA PHE A 20 -37.54 -33.19 5.95
C PHE A 20 -37.39 -32.01 4.98
N GLY A 21 -36.90 -30.88 5.50
CA GLY A 21 -36.72 -29.62 4.76
C GLY A 21 -37.25 -28.40 5.54
N PRO A 22 -37.24 -27.20 4.94
CA PRO A 22 -36.89 -26.90 3.55
C PRO A 22 -35.38 -27.00 3.30
N PHE A 23 -34.99 -27.66 2.19
CA PHE A 23 -33.62 -27.65 1.70
C PHE A 23 -33.47 -26.61 0.60
N GLU A 24 -32.73 -25.54 0.91
CA GLU A 24 -32.43 -24.44 -0.02
C GLU A 24 -31.10 -24.64 -0.77
N GLY A 25 -30.25 -25.54 -0.27
CA GLY A 25 -28.94 -25.84 -0.86
C GLY A 25 -29.05 -26.53 -2.22
N ALA A 26 -27.97 -26.43 -3.01
CA ALA A 26 -27.85 -27.11 -4.30
C ALA A 26 -27.68 -28.63 -4.16
N GLU A 27 -27.33 -29.11 -2.96
CA GLU A 27 -27.08 -30.52 -2.64
C GLU A 27 -27.72 -30.88 -1.30
N VAL A 28 -28.35 -32.06 -1.23
CA VAL A 28 -28.83 -32.70 0.01
C VAL A 28 -28.23 -34.10 0.09
N ARG A 29 -27.63 -34.46 1.22
CA ARG A 29 -26.95 -35.74 1.46
C ARG A 29 -27.68 -36.53 2.54
N LEU A 30 -27.74 -37.84 2.32
CA LEU A 30 -28.31 -38.79 3.25
C LEU A 30 -27.30 -39.91 3.51
N GLY A 31 -27.10 -40.26 4.78
CA GLY A 31 -26.14 -41.26 5.20
C GLY A 31 -26.18 -41.52 6.70
N SER A 32 -25.28 -42.35 7.22
CA SER A 32 -25.20 -42.66 8.65
C SER A 32 -24.33 -41.71 9.47
N ASP A 33 -23.48 -40.92 8.81
CA ASP A 33 -22.62 -39.95 9.48
C ASP A 33 -23.37 -38.63 9.76
N GLN A 34 -23.44 -38.26 11.04
CA GLN A 34 -24.12 -37.04 11.49
C GLN A 34 -23.40 -35.76 11.07
N SER A 35 -22.09 -35.82 10.83
CA SER A 35 -21.29 -34.63 10.50
C SER A 35 -21.35 -34.24 9.02
N ASN A 36 -21.73 -35.18 8.16
CA ASN A 36 -21.60 -35.05 6.71
C ASN A 36 -22.92 -35.16 5.93
N ASN A 37 -24.05 -35.39 6.61
CA ASN A 37 -25.36 -35.55 5.98
C ASN A 37 -26.44 -34.70 6.66
N GLU A 38 -27.33 -34.14 5.85
CA GLU A 38 -28.48 -33.37 6.30
C GLU A 38 -29.60 -34.27 6.86
N ILE A 39 -29.71 -35.51 6.37
CA ILE A 39 -30.58 -36.54 6.96
C ILE A 39 -29.73 -37.73 7.37
N VAL A 40 -29.77 -38.00 8.68
CA VAL A 40 -28.97 -39.05 9.31
C VAL A 40 -29.85 -40.28 9.54
N LEU A 41 -29.41 -41.43 9.01
CA LEU A 41 -30.10 -42.71 9.17
C LEU A 41 -29.24 -43.68 9.98
N PRO A 42 -29.84 -44.55 10.82
CA PRO A 42 -29.06 -45.51 11.60
C PRO A 42 -28.21 -46.43 10.72
N GLU A 43 -26.92 -46.56 11.04
CA GLU A 43 -25.99 -47.44 10.34
C GLU A 43 -26.45 -48.91 10.33
N ALA A 44 -27.16 -49.33 11.38
CA ALA A 44 -27.76 -50.66 11.51
C ALA A 44 -28.70 -51.05 10.36
N LEU A 45 -29.18 -50.09 9.57
CA LEU A 45 -29.99 -50.33 8.37
C LEU A 45 -29.17 -50.65 7.12
N GLY A 46 -27.84 -50.76 7.23
CA GLY A 46 -26.92 -50.98 6.10
C GLY A 46 -26.61 -49.72 5.30
N VAL A 47 -26.86 -48.54 5.88
CA VAL A 47 -26.65 -47.24 5.23
C VAL A 47 -25.19 -46.82 5.40
N ALA A 48 -24.52 -46.58 4.28
CA ALA A 48 -23.15 -46.07 4.24
C ALA A 48 -23.02 -44.68 4.90
N PRO A 49 -21.81 -44.30 5.36
CA PRO A 49 -21.55 -42.99 5.98
C PRO A 49 -22.07 -41.81 5.18
N ALA A 50 -21.94 -41.85 3.85
CA ALA A 50 -22.70 -41.01 2.91
C ALA A 50 -23.24 -41.93 1.81
N HIS A 51 -24.56 -42.03 1.68
CA HIS A 51 -25.20 -43.07 0.86
C HIS A 51 -25.76 -42.51 -0.45
N VAL A 52 -26.48 -41.39 -0.39
CA VAL A 52 -27.08 -40.76 -1.57
C VAL A 52 -26.95 -39.24 -1.50
N ARG A 53 -26.83 -38.61 -2.67
CA ARG A 53 -26.81 -37.16 -2.87
C ARG A 53 -27.93 -36.78 -3.82
N ILE A 54 -28.60 -35.68 -3.52
CA ILE A 54 -29.67 -35.12 -4.33
C ILE A 54 -29.24 -33.72 -4.74
N TYR A 55 -29.10 -33.50 -6.04
CA TYR A 55 -28.73 -32.21 -6.61
C TYR A 55 -29.96 -31.50 -7.14
N ARG A 56 -30.10 -30.22 -6.82
CA ARG A 56 -31.11 -29.33 -7.40
C ARG A 56 -30.46 -28.46 -8.46
N GLN A 57 -30.92 -28.57 -9.70
CA GLN A 57 -30.51 -27.71 -10.82
C GLN A 57 -31.42 -26.47 -10.91
N ALA A 58 -30.88 -25.40 -11.51
CA ALA A 58 -31.50 -24.07 -11.54
C ALA A 58 -32.85 -24.03 -12.29
N ASP A 59 -33.12 -25.02 -13.13
CA ASP A 59 -34.35 -25.20 -13.92
C ASP A 59 -35.39 -26.12 -13.24
N MET A 60 -35.24 -26.38 -11.94
CA MET A 60 -36.08 -27.30 -11.15
C MET A 60 -35.85 -28.80 -11.47
N GLY A 61 -34.82 -29.13 -12.24
CA GLY A 61 -34.33 -30.51 -12.38
C GLY A 61 -33.77 -31.03 -11.05
N ILE A 62 -34.10 -32.28 -10.70
CA ILE A 62 -33.60 -32.93 -9.48
C ILE A 62 -32.80 -34.16 -9.91
N ILE A 63 -31.58 -34.32 -9.44
CA ILE A 63 -30.76 -35.49 -9.76
C ILE A 63 -30.49 -36.27 -8.49
N VAL A 64 -30.87 -37.54 -8.47
CA VAL A 64 -30.52 -38.48 -7.40
C VAL A 64 -29.29 -39.25 -7.83
N SER A 65 -28.24 -39.21 -7.01
CA SER A 65 -26.98 -39.91 -7.27
C SER A 65 -26.57 -40.74 -6.05
N PRO A 66 -26.29 -42.05 -6.21
CA PRO A 66 -25.57 -42.76 -5.17
C PRO A 66 -24.18 -42.13 -5.00
N VAL A 67 -23.65 -42.13 -3.77
CA VAL A 67 -22.32 -41.56 -3.48
C VAL A 67 -21.21 -42.44 -4.02
N ASP A 68 -21.43 -43.76 -3.98
CA ASP A 68 -20.52 -44.77 -4.51
C ASP A 68 -21.34 -45.90 -5.18
N ARG A 69 -20.70 -46.69 -6.06
CA ARG A 69 -21.32 -47.84 -6.74
C ARG A 69 -21.76 -48.94 -5.78
N THR A 70 -21.23 -48.93 -4.55
CA THR A 70 -21.59 -49.85 -3.47
C THR A 70 -22.83 -49.40 -2.69
N ALA A 71 -23.23 -48.13 -2.81
CA ALA A 71 -24.43 -47.60 -2.17
C ALA A 71 -25.68 -47.92 -3.02
N ALA A 72 -26.43 -48.94 -2.60
CA ALA A 72 -27.61 -49.38 -3.31
C ALA A 72 -28.77 -48.36 -3.18
N VAL A 73 -29.06 -47.64 -4.27
CA VAL A 73 -30.18 -46.70 -4.35
C VAL A 73 -31.18 -47.18 -5.39
N TYR A 74 -32.45 -47.22 -5.01
CA TYR A 74 -33.56 -47.68 -5.84
C TYR A 74 -34.48 -46.50 -6.14
N VAL A 75 -34.75 -46.21 -7.42
CA VAL A 75 -35.58 -45.07 -7.83
C VAL A 75 -36.84 -45.54 -8.56
N TRP A 76 -37.96 -44.90 -8.24
CA TRP A 76 -39.24 -44.99 -8.95
C TRP A 76 -39.48 -43.67 -9.68
N GLN A 77 -39.31 -43.69 -11.00
CA GLN A 77 -39.60 -42.55 -11.87
C GLN A 77 -41.03 -42.66 -12.40
N GLY A 78 -41.81 -41.58 -12.35
CA GLY A 78 -43.09 -41.44 -13.04
C GLY A 78 -44.11 -42.53 -12.71
N ASN A 79 -44.52 -42.63 -11.43
CA ASN A 79 -45.49 -43.63 -10.93
C ASN A 79 -45.18 -45.09 -11.29
N ALA A 80 -43.92 -45.42 -11.60
CA ALA A 80 -43.51 -46.79 -11.87
C ALA A 80 -43.87 -47.71 -10.70
N THR A 81 -44.32 -48.93 -10.99
CA THR A 81 -44.65 -49.94 -9.97
C THR A 81 -43.42 -50.70 -9.45
N LYS A 82 -42.34 -50.72 -10.23
CA LYS A 82 -41.08 -51.41 -9.89
C LYS A 82 -39.91 -50.41 -9.78
N PRO A 83 -39.06 -50.51 -8.74
CA PRO A 83 -37.87 -49.69 -8.64
C PRO A 83 -36.80 -50.13 -9.64
N LYS A 84 -35.98 -49.17 -10.06
CA LYS A 84 -34.72 -49.44 -10.75
C LYS A 84 -33.56 -49.11 -9.82
N GLN A 85 -32.64 -50.06 -9.63
CA GLN A 85 -31.39 -49.77 -8.94
C GLN A 85 -30.52 -48.88 -9.82
N ILE A 86 -30.01 -47.80 -9.25
CA ILE A 86 -29.15 -46.84 -9.94
C ILE A 86 -27.73 -46.94 -9.39
N ASN A 87 -26.75 -46.98 -10.29
CA ASN A 87 -25.31 -46.96 -9.95
C ASN A 87 -24.63 -45.68 -10.49
N THR A 88 -25.41 -44.80 -11.12
CA THR A 88 -25.00 -43.54 -11.74
C THR A 88 -26.05 -42.47 -11.44
N PRO A 89 -25.73 -41.16 -11.54
CA PRO A 89 -26.71 -40.10 -11.35
C PRO A 89 -27.91 -40.24 -12.31
N VAL A 90 -29.12 -40.07 -11.78
CA VAL A 90 -30.37 -40.17 -12.54
C VAL A 90 -31.23 -38.93 -12.30
N ALA A 91 -31.71 -38.32 -13.38
CA ALA A 91 -32.66 -37.22 -13.32
C ALA A 91 -34.04 -37.71 -12.83
N THR A 92 -34.63 -36.97 -11.91
CA THR A 92 -35.88 -37.22 -11.20
C THR A 92 -36.73 -35.96 -11.20
N ARG A 93 -38.03 -36.11 -10.94
CA ARG A 93 -39.00 -35.02 -10.89
C ARG A 93 -39.67 -34.98 -9.52
N ALA A 94 -40.31 -33.86 -9.20
CA ALA A 94 -41.20 -33.80 -8.05
C ALA A 94 -42.32 -34.85 -8.19
N GLY A 95 -42.55 -35.62 -7.12
CA GLY A 95 -43.45 -36.78 -7.10
C GLY A 95 -42.74 -38.13 -7.29
N ASP A 96 -41.51 -38.15 -7.80
CA ASP A 96 -40.69 -39.36 -7.83
C ASP A 96 -40.24 -39.74 -6.42
N SER A 97 -39.80 -40.99 -6.27
CA SER A 97 -39.34 -41.48 -4.97
C SER A 97 -38.12 -42.38 -5.11
N PHE A 98 -37.36 -42.48 -4.03
CA PHE A 98 -36.21 -43.37 -3.95
C PHE A 98 -36.13 -44.05 -2.59
N ALA A 99 -35.47 -45.20 -2.53
CA ALA A 99 -35.21 -45.95 -1.31
C ALA A 99 -33.73 -46.33 -1.25
N LEU A 100 -33.25 -46.55 -0.03
CA LEU A 100 -31.86 -46.85 0.26
C LEU A 100 -31.71 -48.32 0.68
N VAL A 101 -30.56 -48.90 0.38
CA VAL A 101 -30.12 -50.25 0.74
C VAL A 101 -30.91 -51.38 0.07
N THR A 102 -32.24 -51.35 0.12
CA THR A 102 -33.12 -52.33 -0.53
C THR A 102 -34.33 -51.66 -1.18
N ALA A 103 -34.98 -52.37 -2.11
CA ALA A 103 -36.22 -51.91 -2.74
C ALA A 103 -37.40 -51.76 -1.75
N GLN A 104 -37.31 -52.38 -0.57
CA GLN A 104 -38.30 -52.31 0.51
C GLN A 104 -37.83 -51.44 1.70
N GLY A 105 -36.69 -50.76 1.54
CA GLY A 105 -36.11 -49.90 2.57
C GLY A 105 -36.86 -48.57 2.76
N PRO A 106 -36.31 -47.66 3.60
CA PRO A 106 -36.91 -46.36 3.86
C PRO A 106 -37.05 -45.57 2.56
N ARG A 107 -38.29 -45.34 2.15
CA ARG A 107 -38.64 -44.68 0.89
C ARG A 107 -38.92 -43.20 1.10
N PHE A 108 -38.26 -42.36 0.33
CA PHE A 108 -38.40 -40.91 0.33
C PHE A 108 -39.10 -40.45 -0.94
N PHE A 109 -40.15 -39.64 -0.77
CA PHE A 109 -40.82 -38.92 -1.85
C PHE A 109 -40.20 -37.54 -2.00
N ILE A 110 -39.92 -37.17 -3.24
CA ILE A 110 -39.35 -35.87 -3.57
C ILE A 110 -40.49 -34.88 -3.79
N GLU A 111 -40.54 -33.84 -2.96
CA GLU A 111 -41.57 -32.81 -3.00
C GLU A 111 -40.92 -31.44 -3.25
N ILE A 112 -41.54 -30.62 -4.09
CA ILE A 112 -41.19 -29.20 -4.20
C ILE A 112 -42.40 -28.39 -3.79
N ASP A 113 -42.23 -27.57 -2.76
CA ASP A 113 -43.31 -26.79 -2.17
C ASP A 113 -42.83 -25.40 -1.77
N LYS A 114 -43.76 -24.51 -1.46
CA LYS A 114 -43.45 -23.14 -1.08
C LYS A 114 -42.69 -23.08 0.24
N LEU A 115 -41.82 -22.08 0.36
CA LEU A 115 -41.16 -21.79 1.64
C LEU A 115 -42.20 -21.42 2.71
N PRO A 116 -41.98 -21.80 3.98
CA PRO A 116 -42.87 -21.42 5.08
C PRO A 116 -42.94 -19.89 5.22
N GLU A 117 -44.13 -19.36 5.54
CA GLU A 117 -44.39 -17.91 5.59
C GLU A 117 -43.49 -17.15 6.58
N GLU A 118 -43.01 -17.82 7.63
CA GLU A 118 -42.07 -17.27 8.62
C GLU A 118 -40.69 -16.96 8.02
N VAL A 119 -40.23 -17.77 7.07
CA VAL A 119 -38.95 -17.58 6.36
C VAL A 119 -39.09 -16.48 5.30
N MET A 120 -40.25 -16.41 4.64
CA MET A 120 -40.54 -15.32 3.70
C MET A 120 -40.60 -13.95 4.39
N LYS A 121 -41.19 -13.86 5.59
CA LYS A 121 -41.21 -12.61 6.38
C LYS A 121 -39.82 -12.15 6.83
N LYS A 122 -38.89 -13.08 7.15
CA LYS A 122 -37.48 -12.74 7.41
C LYS A 122 -36.80 -12.18 6.15
N ARG A 123 -37.04 -12.76 4.98
CA ARG A 123 -36.53 -12.25 3.69
C ARG A 123 -37.12 -10.89 3.31
N GLU A 124 -38.37 -10.60 3.65
CA GLU A 124 -38.96 -9.26 3.44
C GLU A 124 -38.40 -8.20 4.39
N GLN A 125 -38.07 -8.59 5.64
CA GLN A 125 -37.34 -7.72 6.56
C GLN A 125 -35.92 -7.43 6.06
N GLU A 126 -35.23 -8.42 5.46
CA GLU A 126 -33.93 -8.22 4.80
C GLU A 126 -34.02 -7.41 3.50
N LYS A 127 -35.09 -7.54 2.71
CA LYS A 127 -35.32 -6.70 1.51
C LYS A 127 -35.62 -5.23 1.85
N LYS A 128 -36.14 -4.94 3.05
CA LYS A 128 -36.27 -3.56 3.57
C LYS A 128 -34.92 -2.92 3.96
N PHE A 129 -33.84 -3.68 4.04
CA PHE A 129 -32.45 -3.21 4.24
C PHE A 129 -31.75 -2.91 2.91
N ASN A 130 -32.29 -1.98 2.10
CA ASN A 130 -31.58 -1.48 0.91
C ASN A 130 -30.70 -0.26 1.30
N PRO A 131 -29.35 -0.36 1.23
CA PRO A 131 -28.42 0.60 1.84
C PRO A 131 -28.18 1.89 1.02
N ALA A 132 -29.00 2.15 0.00
CA ALA A 132 -28.81 3.30 -0.88
C ALA A 132 -29.34 4.64 -0.31
N ARG A 133 -30.09 4.63 0.80
CA ARG A 133 -30.67 5.86 1.38
C ARG A 133 -30.81 5.81 2.90
N ARG A 134 -29.70 5.95 3.65
CA ARG A 134 -29.66 6.75 4.89
C ARG A 134 -28.23 6.92 5.39
N ARG A 135 -27.95 8.13 5.90
CA ARG A 135 -26.67 8.61 6.43
C ARG A 135 -26.14 7.66 7.52
N LEU A 136 -24.89 7.24 7.37
CA LEU A 136 -24.19 6.27 8.20
C LEU A 136 -23.72 6.89 9.52
N SER A 137 -23.98 6.21 10.65
CA SER A 137 -23.29 6.45 11.92
C SER A 137 -21.95 5.70 11.94
N ALA A 138 -20.98 6.24 12.69
CA ALA A 138 -19.58 5.80 12.72
C ALA A 138 -19.38 4.30 13.07
N GLU A 139 -20.29 3.72 13.85
CA GLU A 139 -20.21 2.31 14.24
C GLU A 139 -20.59 1.35 13.11
N ALA A 140 -21.54 1.74 12.25
CA ALA A 140 -21.96 0.94 11.10
C ALA A 140 -20.89 0.89 10.00
N PHE A 141 -20.07 1.95 9.87
CA PHE A 141 -18.94 2.00 8.93
C PHE A 141 -17.81 1.02 9.33
N LYS A 142 -17.60 0.83 10.64
CA LYS A 142 -16.54 -0.05 11.18
C LYS A 142 -16.85 -1.54 10.98
N GLN A 143 -18.13 -1.93 11.00
CA GLN A 143 -18.55 -3.31 10.77
C GLN A 143 -18.63 -3.67 9.28
N GLU A 144 -19.16 -2.78 8.43
CA GLU A 144 -19.26 -3.06 6.98
C GLU A 144 -17.88 -2.97 6.29
N GLY A 145 -17.01 -2.06 6.74
CA GLY A 145 -15.61 -1.98 6.30
C GLY A 145 -14.79 -3.23 6.67
N LYS A 146 -15.01 -3.79 7.87
CA LYS A 146 -14.42 -5.08 8.27
C LYS A 146 -14.87 -6.22 7.36
N ARG A 147 -16.17 -6.27 6.99
CA ARG A 147 -16.71 -7.34 6.16
C ARG A 147 -16.20 -7.27 4.72
N GLN A 148 -16.15 -6.08 4.12
CA GLN A 148 -15.66 -5.91 2.75
C GLN A 148 -14.13 -6.09 2.64
N ALA A 149 -13.36 -5.64 3.64
CA ALA A 149 -11.93 -5.88 3.71
C ALA A 149 -11.60 -7.38 3.92
N LEU A 150 -12.39 -8.10 4.72
CA LEU A 150 -12.23 -9.56 4.89
C LEU A 150 -12.50 -10.30 3.58
N THR A 151 -13.54 -9.88 2.84
CA THR A 151 -13.99 -10.58 1.64
C THR A 151 -13.05 -10.35 0.45
N SER A 152 -12.43 -9.16 0.31
CA SER A 152 -11.44 -8.93 -0.75
C SER A 152 -10.08 -9.58 -0.48
N VAL A 153 -9.76 -9.85 0.78
CA VAL A 153 -8.52 -10.52 1.20
C VAL A 153 -8.66 -12.05 1.15
N LEU A 154 -9.88 -12.59 1.26
CA LEU A 154 -10.15 -14.03 1.20
C LEU A 154 -10.16 -14.63 -0.22
N SER A 155 -10.30 -13.82 -1.28
CA SER A 155 -10.39 -14.31 -2.66
C SER A 155 -9.04 -14.42 -3.40
N THR A 156 -7.93 -14.03 -2.78
CA THR A 156 -6.57 -14.13 -3.35
C THR A 156 -5.68 -15.02 -2.46
N GLY A 157 -4.96 -15.97 -3.06
CA GLY A 157 -4.37 -17.16 -2.41
C GLY A 157 -3.43 -16.98 -1.21
N ILE A 158 -3.11 -15.77 -0.78
CA ILE A 158 -2.29 -15.47 0.41
C ILE A 158 -3.11 -15.57 1.70
N GLY A 159 -4.43 -15.31 1.63
CA GLY A 159 -5.33 -15.38 2.79
C GLY A 159 -5.44 -16.77 3.43
N GLN A 160 -5.31 -17.86 2.64
CA GLN A 160 -5.36 -19.22 3.18
C GLN A 160 -4.14 -19.59 4.03
N MET A 161 -2.96 -19.05 3.73
CA MET A 161 -1.76 -19.30 4.56
C MET A 161 -1.81 -18.49 5.86
N ALA A 162 -2.25 -17.23 5.80
CA ALA A 162 -2.38 -16.38 6.98
C ALA A 162 -3.48 -16.89 7.93
N GLN A 163 -4.60 -17.41 7.41
CA GLN A 163 -5.65 -18.03 8.23
C GLN A 163 -5.15 -19.31 8.91
N ARG A 164 -4.37 -20.15 8.22
CA ARG A 164 -3.77 -21.35 8.83
C ARG A 164 -2.75 -20.98 9.91
N ALA A 165 -1.92 -19.97 9.68
CA ALA A 165 -0.97 -19.47 10.68
C ALA A 165 -1.68 -18.85 11.90
N TYR A 166 -2.72 -18.05 11.68
CA TYR A 166 -3.52 -17.42 12.74
C TYR A 166 -4.29 -18.46 13.58
N VAL A 167 -4.94 -19.44 12.94
CA VAL A 167 -5.61 -20.54 13.64
C VAL A 167 -4.60 -21.44 14.36
N PHE A 168 -3.41 -21.68 13.80
CA PHE A 168 -2.33 -22.43 14.46
C PHE A 168 -1.79 -21.76 15.72
N VAL A 169 -1.73 -20.43 15.73
CA VAL A 169 -1.24 -19.62 16.86
C VAL A 169 -2.31 -19.47 17.92
N VAL A 170 -3.56 -19.17 17.53
CA VAL A 170 -4.67 -18.94 18.48
C VAL A 170 -5.18 -20.25 19.11
N SER A 171 -5.06 -21.39 18.43
CA SER A 171 -5.49 -22.70 18.98
C SER A 171 -4.44 -23.37 19.89
N GLY A 172 -3.25 -22.79 20.05
CA GLY A 172 -2.16 -23.39 20.84
C GLY A 172 -1.56 -24.67 20.23
N ALA A 173 -1.99 -25.07 19.02
CA ALA A 173 -1.51 -26.26 18.32
C ALA A 173 -0.01 -26.21 17.96
N ILE A 174 0.60 -25.02 18.01
CA ILE A 174 2.04 -24.79 17.78
C ILE A 174 2.92 -25.39 18.90
N PHE A 175 2.39 -25.62 20.10
CA PHE A 175 3.14 -26.14 21.25
C PHE A 175 3.08 -27.67 21.38
N GLN A 176 2.40 -28.36 20.46
CA GLN A 176 2.40 -29.82 20.45
C GLN A 176 3.69 -30.35 19.79
N PRO A 177 4.46 -31.24 20.44
CA PRO A 177 5.76 -31.72 19.94
C PRO A 177 5.71 -32.30 18.53
N ARG A 178 4.58 -32.88 18.13
CA ARG A 178 4.36 -33.47 16.81
C ARG A 178 4.32 -32.44 15.67
N ASN A 179 3.93 -31.19 15.96
CA ASN A 179 3.80 -30.11 14.98
C ASN A 179 5.08 -29.28 14.86
N ILE A 180 5.90 -29.22 15.91
CA ILE A 180 7.23 -28.58 15.89
C ILE A 180 8.16 -29.35 14.92
N ILE A 181 8.13 -30.69 14.97
CA ILE A 181 8.92 -31.54 14.07
C ILE A 181 8.45 -31.40 12.60
N MET A 182 7.14 -31.23 12.37
CA MET A 182 6.60 -31.01 11.03
C MET A 182 7.00 -29.63 10.46
N LEU A 183 7.08 -28.60 11.31
CA LEU A 183 7.56 -27.26 10.92
C LEU A 183 9.05 -27.27 10.54
N PHE A 184 9.88 -28.04 11.25
CA PHE A 184 11.28 -28.25 10.89
C PHE A 184 11.46 -29.10 9.63
N GLY A 185 10.57 -30.08 9.37
CA GLY A 185 10.59 -30.90 8.16
C GLY A 185 10.24 -30.13 6.88
N VAL A 186 9.28 -29.21 6.96
CA VAL A 186 8.88 -28.35 5.82
C VAL A 186 9.90 -27.23 5.59
N ALA A 187 10.51 -26.69 6.65
CA ALA A 187 11.59 -25.70 6.53
C ALA A 187 12.92 -26.30 6.02
N GLY A 188 13.21 -27.57 6.34
CA GLY A 188 14.40 -28.27 5.84
C GLY A 188 14.26 -28.82 4.41
N GLY A 189 13.04 -29.12 3.97
CA GLY A 189 12.77 -29.76 2.67
C GLY A 189 12.97 -28.86 1.44
N TYR A 190 13.01 -27.53 1.60
CA TYR A 190 13.20 -26.59 0.48
C TYR A 190 14.66 -26.19 0.23
N ILE A 191 15.60 -26.60 1.10
CA ILE A 191 17.01 -26.21 0.99
C ILE A 191 17.83 -27.20 0.14
N PHE A 192 17.31 -28.40 -0.15
CA PHE A 192 18.11 -29.47 -0.80
C PHE A 192 17.51 -30.14 -2.06
N GLY A 193 16.42 -29.63 -2.65
CA GLY A 193 15.89 -30.13 -3.93
C GLY A 193 16.12 -29.14 -5.08
N GLY A 194 16.95 -29.50 -6.07
CA GLY A 194 17.44 -28.66 -7.18
C GLY A 194 16.36 -28.03 -8.09
N VAL A 195 16.66 -27.19 -9.08
CA VAL A 195 17.82 -27.07 -10.00
C VAL A 195 17.82 -25.59 -10.47
N GLN A 196 18.93 -24.86 -10.52
CA GLN A 196 19.67 -24.57 -11.75
C GLN A 196 20.99 -23.86 -11.41
N SER A 197 22.06 -24.46 -11.92
CA SER A 197 23.45 -24.02 -11.91
C SER A 197 23.75 -22.92 -12.94
N CYS A 198 24.82 -22.17 -12.65
CA CYS A 198 25.64 -21.31 -13.54
C CYS A 198 25.31 -19.81 -13.63
N ARG A 199 25.88 -19.01 -12.70
CA ARG A 199 26.62 -17.75 -12.97
C ARG A 199 27.32 -17.24 -11.69
N MET A 200 28.58 -17.60 -11.50
CA MET A 200 29.41 -17.18 -10.34
C MET A 200 29.97 -15.75 -10.48
N ALA A 201 29.09 -14.74 -10.54
CA ALA A 201 29.48 -13.34 -10.38
C ALA A 201 28.46 -12.48 -9.59
N GLY A 202 27.24 -12.98 -9.32
CA GLY A 202 26.20 -12.27 -8.55
C GLY A 202 26.04 -12.73 -7.10
N VAL A 203 26.79 -13.74 -6.66
CA VAL A 203 26.55 -14.44 -5.39
C VAL A 203 26.74 -13.55 -4.17
N LYS A 204 27.59 -12.51 -4.22
CA LYS A 204 27.76 -11.62 -3.06
C LYS A 204 26.54 -10.71 -2.86
N THR A 205 26.03 -10.13 -3.94
CA THR A 205 24.83 -9.29 -3.94
C THR A 205 23.56 -10.08 -3.64
N GLU A 206 23.43 -11.31 -4.17
CA GLU A 206 22.33 -12.21 -3.80
C GLU A 206 22.44 -12.71 -2.36
N LEU A 207 23.65 -12.98 -1.85
CA LEU A 207 23.82 -13.39 -0.44
C LEU A 207 23.54 -12.23 0.52
N ASP A 208 23.93 -11.01 0.18
CA ASP A 208 23.64 -9.81 0.98
C ASP A 208 22.15 -9.46 0.92
N SER A 209 21.47 -9.60 -0.23
CA SER A 209 20.02 -9.42 -0.34
C SER A 209 19.23 -10.52 0.38
N THR A 210 19.67 -11.78 0.27
CA THR A 210 19.06 -12.91 0.97
C THR A 210 19.28 -12.80 2.48
N LYS A 211 20.44 -12.30 2.93
CA LYS A 211 20.74 -12.05 4.35
C LYS A 211 19.93 -10.86 4.89
N ALA A 212 19.75 -9.80 4.10
CA ALA A 212 18.83 -8.71 4.43
C ALA A 212 17.37 -9.17 4.49
N GLU A 213 16.96 -10.09 3.59
CA GLU A 213 15.63 -10.70 3.62
C GLU A 213 15.45 -11.65 4.82
N LEU A 214 16.51 -12.39 5.20
CA LEU A 214 16.52 -13.25 6.38
C LEU A 214 16.51 -12.44 7.69
N ASP A 215 17.25 -11.34 7.74
CA ASP A 215 17.24 -10.39 8.86
C ASP A 215 15.91 -9.63 8.93
N ASN A 216 15.29 -9.27 7.80
CA ASN A 216 13.94 -8.71 7.77
C ASN A 216 12.90 -9.72 8.23
N LYS A 217 12.96 -10.98 7.79
CA LYS A 217 12.05 -12.04 8.25
C LYS A 217 12.31 -12.42 9.71
N GLY A 218 13.56 -12.38 10.16
CA GLY A 218 13.95 -12.55 11.57
C GLY A 218 13.42 -11.42 12.44
N LYS A 219 13.48 -10.17 11.95
CA LYS A 219 12.84 -9.00 12.54
C LYS A 219 11.32 -9.13 12.50
N GLU A 220 10.69 -9.60 11.43
CA GLU A 220 9.24 -9.80 11.36
C GLU A 220 8.76 -10.84 12.39
N VAL A 221 9.52 -11.92 12.60
CA VAL A 221 9.22 -12.93 13.62
C VAL A 221 9.46 -12.39 15.05
N SER A 222 10.51 -11.60 15.28
CA SER A 222 10.71 -10.94 16.58
C SER A 222 9.68 -9.84 16.84
N VAL A 223 9.22 -9.17 15.80
CA VAL A 223 8.16 -8.15 15.83
C VAL A 223 6.81 -8.76 16.08
N LEU A 224 6.49 -9.92 15.50
CA LEU A 224 5.27 -10.66 15.85
C LEU A 224 5.33 -11.16 17.30
N LYS A 225 6.51 -11.49 17.82
CA LYS A 225 6.70 -11.76 19.26
C LYS A 225 6.55 -10.50 20.10
N ASP A 226 7.11 -9.37 19.71
CA ASP A 226 7.04 -8.11 20.45
C ASP A 226 5.63 -7.47 20.38
N ILE A 227 4.92 -7.59 19.26
CA ILE A 227 3.51 -7.20 19.10
C ILE A 227 2.56 -8.19 19.80
N SER A 228 2.95 -9.47 19.96
CA SER A 228 2.19 -10.38 20.84
C SER A 228 2.31 -10.01 22.32
N ASN A 229 3.39 -9.30 22.69
CA ASN A 229 3.66 -8.84 24.05
C ASN A 229 3.30 -7.36 24.31
N THR A 230 3.10 -6.57 23.25
CA THR A 230 2.78 -5.14 23.30
C THR A 230 1.53 -4.91 22.46
N ASN A 231 0.46 -4.33 23.01
CA ASN A 231 -0.72 -4.02 22.20
C ASN A 231 -0.28 -3.20 20.98
N SER A 232 -0.64 -3.64 19.77
CA SER A 232 -0.29 -2.94 18.52
C SER A 232 -0.81 -1.50 18.47
N ALA A 233 -1.77 -1.15 19.34
CA ALA A 233 -2.24 0.21 19.59
C ALA A 233 -1.22 1.10 20.31
N ASP A 234 -0.28 0.53 21.06
CA ASP A 234 0.67 1.25 21.93
C ASP A 234 1.98 1.63 21.20
N LEU A 235 2.16 1.19 19.94
CA LEU A 235 3.32 1.59 19.15
C LEU A 235 3.32 3.11 18.94
N LYS A 236 4.43 3.75 19.28
CA LYS A 236 4.62 5.19 19.05
C LYS A 236 4.77 5.48 17.56
N PHE A 237 4.39 6.68 17.15
CA PHE A 237 4.58 7.13 15.77
C PHE A 237 6.05 7.07 15.32
N SER A 238 7.00 7.48 16.16
CA SER A 238 8.44 7.39 15.91
C SER A 238 8.92 5.95 15.67
N GLN A 239 8.37 4.97 16.40
CA GLN A 239 8.67 3.56 16.20
C GLN A 239 8.12 3.08 14.85
N LEU A 240 6.94 3.52 14.43
CA LEU A 240 6.41 3.20 13.10
C LEU A 240 7.28 3.82 11.99
N VAL A 241 7.70 5.07 12.16
CA VAL A 241 8.63 5.74 11.24
C VAL A 241 9.93 4.95 11.11
N LEU A 242 10.50 4.47 12.21
CA LEU A 242 11.70 3.63 12.19
C LEU A 242 11.48 2.38 11.34
N GLN A 243 10.39 1.66 11.59
CA GLN A 243 10.14 0.37 10.95
C GLN A 243 9.81 0.52 9.46
N VAL A 244 9.23 1.66 9.08
CA VAL A 244 8.89 1.92 7.67
C VAL A 244 10.07 2.45 6.88
N THR A 245 10.79 3.43 7.42
CA THR A 245 11.89 4.10 6.70
C THR A 245 13.22 3.38 6.87
N GLY A 246 13.36 2.56 7.91
CA GLY A 246 14.64 1.96 8.31
C GLY A 246 15.67 2.99 8.80
N ALA A 247 15.27 4.25 9.05
CA ALA A 247 16.16 5.33 9.47
C ALA A 247 16.20 5.45 11.00
N THR A 248 17.30 5.02 11.61
CA THR A 248 17.43 4.90 13.08
C THR A 248 17.44 6.25 13.80
N ALA A 249 18.23 7.20 13.31
CA ALA A 249 18.35 8.53 13.88
C ALA A 249 17.08 9.36 13.71
N LEU A 250 16.24 9.04 12.72
CA LEU A 250 14.98 9.74 12.46
C LEU A 250 13.98 9.53 13.60
N ALA A 251 13.84 8.29 14.09
CA ALA A 251 12.90 8.00 15.17
C ALA A 251 13.28 8.71 16.47
N SER A 252 14.57 8.67 16.86
CA SER A 252 15.06 9.40 18.03
C SER A 252 14.89 10.91 17.87
N ALA A 253 15.16 11.45 16.68
CA ALA A 253 14.98 12.87 16.40
C ALA A 253 13.52 13.32 16.55
N LEU A 254 12.56 12.48 16.14
CA LEU A 254 11.13 12.76 16.28
C LEU A 254 10.65 12.63 17.74
N ASP A 255 11.20 11.69 18.52
CA ASP A 255 10.87 11.58 19.94
C ASP A 255 11.32 12.82 20.74
N GLU A 256 12.44 13.43 20.36
CA GLU A 256 13.03 14.60 21.03
C GLU A 256 12.49 15.95 20.49
N ASP A 257 11.94 16.01 19.26
CA ASP A 257 11.42 17.24 18.63
C ASP A 257 9.89 17.18 18.44
N GLN A 258 9.15 17.58 19.47
CA GLN A 258 7.68 17.55 19.45
C GLN A 258 7.07 18.43 18.36
N ALA A 259 7.68 19.58 18.07
CA ALA A 259 7.16 20.53 17.09
C ALA A 259 7.30 19.99 15.66
N LEU A 260 8.44 19.37 15.34
CA LEU A 260 8.62 18.67 14.07
C LEU A 260 7.71 17.44 13.99
N THR A 261 7.61 16.65 15.05
CA THR A 261 6.78 15.44 15.08
C THR A 261 5.30 15.73 14.86
N ALA A 262 4.77 16.79 15.45
CA ALA A 262 3.40 17.24 15.20
C ALA A 262 3.19 17.58 13.71
N ALA A 263 4.11 18.34 13.12
CA ALA A 263 4.06 18.67 11.70
C ALA A 263 4.16 17.44 10.79
N VAL A 264 5.05 16.47 11.10
CA VAL A 264 5.17 15.22 10.34
C VAL A 264 3.86 14.43 10.39
N LYS A 265 3.24 14.30 11.57
CA LYS A 265 1.95 13.60 11.71
C LYS A 265 0.85 14.27 10.88
N GLU A 266 0.76 15.59 10.93
CA GLU A 266 -0.21 16.36 10.15
C GLU A 266 -0.02 16.12 8.65
N LYS A 267 1.21 16.28 8.14
CA LYS A 267 1.51 16.05 6.72
C LYS A 267 1.31 14.59 6.32
N ALA A 268 1.63 13.64 7.20
CA ALA A 268 1.41 12.21 6.95
C ALA A 268 -0.08 11.89 6.82
N ALA A 269 -0.94 12.47 7.66
CA ALA A 269 -2.39 12.32 7.56
C ALA A 269 -2.93 12.92 6.24
N LEU A 270 -2.43 14.09 5.82
CA LEU A 270 -2.81 14.71 4.55
C LEU A 270 -2.39 13.85 3.34
N ILE A 271 -1.13 13.39 3.30
CA ILE A 271 -0.61 12.52 2.24
C ILE A 271 -1.35 11.17 2.21
N ALA A 272 -1.73 10.63 3.38
CA ALA A 272 -2.52 9.41 3.47
C ALA A 272 -3.87 9.55 2.74
N GLN A 273 -4.48 10.73 2.82
CA GLN A 273 -5.76 11.05 2.17
C GLN A 273 -5.60 11.41 0.68
N SER A 274 -4.46 11.98 0.28
CA SER A 274 -4.20 12.45 -1.09
C SER A 274 -3.36 11.50 -1.96
N SER A 275 -3.46 10.18 -1.72
CA SER A 275 -2.72 9.13 -2.47
C SER A 275 -2.79 9.24 -4.01
N LYS A 276 -3.83 9.89 -4.55
CA LYS A 276 -3.98 10.14 -5.99
C LYS A 276 -2.88 11.02 -6.57
N ASP A 277 -2.40 12.00 -5.80
CA ASP A 277 -1.39 12.95 -6.27
C ASP A 277 -0.01 12.29 -6.45
N TYR A 278 0.19 11.18 -5.75
CA TYR A 278 1.40 10.36 -5.78
C TYR A 278 1.27 9.09 -6.63
N GLU A 279 0.18 8.92 -7.40
CA GLU A 279 -0.01 7.73 -8.25
C GLU A 279 1.14 7.51 -9.23
N TRP A 280 1.82 8.58 -9.66
CA TRP A 280 3.00 8.47 -10.52
C TRP A 280 4.17 7.71 -9.87
N LEU A 281 4.20 7.66 -8.53
CA LEU A 281 5.26 7.02 -7.73
C LEU A 281 4.78 5.68 -7.15
N ILE A 282 3.55 5.60 -6.64
CA ILE A 282 3.05 4.39 -5.97
C ILE A 282 2.46 3.33 -6.92
N ASN A 283 1.99 3.72 -8.12
CA ASN A 283 1.30 2.81 -9.04
C ASN A 283 2.26 2.32 -10.15
N PRO A 284 2.61 1.03 -10.19
CA PRO A 284 3.49 0.45 -11.21
C PRO A 284 3.12 0.76 -12.67
N LYS A 285 1.83 1.00 -12.94
CA LYS A 285 1.31 1.24 -14.29
C LYS A 285 1.29 2.72 -14.68
N LYS A 286 1.34 3.64 -13.71
CA LYS A 286 1.22 5.08 -13.97
C LYS A 286 2.54 5.77 -13.64
N GLY A 287 3.03 6.59 -14.56
CA GLY A 287 4.21 7.42 -14.28
C GLY A 287 5.52 6.63 -14.18
N ALA A 288 5.61 5.41 -14.73
CA ALA A 288 6.79 4.55 -14.66
C ALA A 288 8.11 5.26 -15.03
N ALA A 289 8.10 6.16 -16.02
CA ALA A 289 9.27 6.96 -16.37
C ALA A 289 9.71 7.92 -15.24
N ARG A 290 8.76 8.56 -14.56
CA ARG A 290 9.03 9.47 -13.43
C ARG A 290 9.42 8.70 -12.18
N ALA A 291 8.76 7.57 -11.89
CA ALA A 291 9.16 6.64 -10.84
C ALA A 291 10.57 6.07 -11.07
N GLY A 292 10.94 5.78 -12.33
CA GLY A 292 12.29 5.36 -12.70
C GLY A 292 13.35 6.44 -12.43
N LYS A 293 13.04 7.72 -12.69
CA LYS A 293 13.93 8.84 -12.31
C LYS A 293 14.10 8.93 -10.79
N PHE A 294 13.04 8.72 -10.03
CA PHE A 294 13.10 8.65 -8.56
C PHE A 294 13.96 7.47 -8.09
N ALA A 295 13.78 6.28 -8.68
CA ALA A 295 14.58 5.10 -8.36
C ALA A 295 16.07 5.33 -8.65
N ASN A 296 16.40 5.94 -9.80
CA ASN A 296 17.79 6.28 -10.14
C ASN A 296 18.39 7.28 -9.15
N LEU A 297 17.61 8.24 -8.67
CA LEU A 297 18.04 9.17 -7.65
C LEU A 297 18.29 8.47 -6.30
N ARG A 298 17.43 7.51 -5.95
CA ARG A 298 17.59 6.68 -4.75
C ARG A 298 18.89 5.88 -4.80
N GLU A 299 19.14 5.16 -5.89
CA GLU A 299 20.38 4.38 -6.04
C GLU A 299 21.61 5.29 -5.98
N ALA A 300 21.59 6.42 -6.70
CA ALA A 300 22.69 7.37 -6.65
C ALA A 300 22.96 7.92 -5.23
N ALA A 301 21.90 8.18 -4.44
CA ALA A 301 22.05 8.63 -3.06
C ALA A 301 22.58 7.53 -2.13
N LEU A 302 22.19 6.27 -2.34
CA LEU A 302 22.66 5.12 -1.56
C LEU A 302 24.11 4.73 -1.88
N GLU A 303 24.54 4.92 -3.13
CA GLU A 303 25.92 4.69 -3.58
C GLU A 303 26.88 5.81 -3.16
N GLU A 304 26.36 7.00 -2.84
CA GLU A 304 27.19 8.15 -2.46
C GLU A 304 27.71 8.04 -1.02
N SER A 305 29.01 7.72 -0.91
CA SER A 305 29.70 7.45 0.35
C SER A 305 29.77 8.63 1.32
N GLU A 306 29.61 9.86 0.84
CA GLU A 306 29.61 11.05 1.70
C GLU A 306 28.33 11.20 2.54
N PHE A 307 27.22 10.58 2.12
CA PHE A 307 26.00 10.56 2.93
C PHE A 307 26.11 9.54 4.07
N ASP A 308 25.58 9.91 5.24
CA ASP A 308 25.30 8.90 6.25
C ASP A 308 24.09 8.03 5.83
N PRO A 309 23.99 6.78 6.32
CA PRO A 309 22.98 5.83 5.86
C PRO A 309 21.52 6.29 6.02
N ASP A 310 21.22 7.11 7.04
CA ASP A 310 19.86 7.57 7.28
C ASP A 310 19.51 8.74 6.36
N THR A 311 20.46 9.64 6.12
CA THR A 311 20.32 10.72 5.12
C THR A 311 20.18 10.16 3.72
N ALA A 312 20.99 9.18 3.31
CA ALA A 312 20.91 8.56 1.99
C ALA A 312 19.52 7.96 1.70
N LYS A 313 18.83 7.42 2.72
CA LYS A 313 17.46 6.91 2.62
C LYS A 313 16.40 8.00 2.48
N LEU A 314 16.63 9.19 3.04
CA LEU A 314 15.65 10.27 3.07
C LEU A 314 15.79 11.29 1.93
N ILE A 315 17.00 11.57 1.47
CA ILE A 315 17.25 12.55 0.39
C ILE A 315 16.42 12.30 -0.89
N PRO A 316 16.22 11.06 -1.38
CA PRO A 316 15.42 10.83 -2.59
C PRO A 316 13.98 11.32 -2.47
N TRP A 317 13.42 11.39 -1.26
CA TRP A 317 12.05 11.85 -1.02
C TRP A 317 11.84 13.34 -1.27
N LEU A 318 12.91 14.13 -1.37
CA LEU A 318 12.87 15.50 -1.89
C LEU A 318 12.33 15.54 -3.33
N ALA A 319 12.54 14.47 -4.11
CA ALA A 319 12.05 14.36 -5.48
C ALA A 319 10.61 13.84 -5.62
N ALA A 320 9.95 13.48 -4.50
CA ALA A 320 8.55 13.05 -4.50
C ALA A 320 7.58 14.25 -4.60
N VAL A 321 7.82 15.17 -5.53
CA VAL A 321 6.98 16.35 -5.81
C VAL A 321 5.74 15.91 -6.62
N THR A 322 4.62 16.63 -6.58
CA THR A 322 3.40 16.25 -7.34
C THR A 322 3.38 16.83 -8.76
N ASP A 323 3.86 18.05 -8.96
CA ASP A 323 3.58 18.86 -10.16
C ASP A 323 4.82 19.18 -11.02
N LEU A 324 5.57 18.16 -11.46
CA LEU A 324 6.63 18.34 -12.45
C LEU A 324 6.05 18.41 -13.87
N SER A 325 6.44 19.44 -14.63
CA SER A 325 6.21 19.54 -16.07
C SER A 325 7.01 18.48 -16.82
N GLN A 326 6.68 18.26 -18.11
CA GLN A 326 7.39 17.29 -18.94
C GLN A 326 8.88 17.64 -19.11
N GLU A 327 9.20 18.93 -19.09
CA GLU A 327 10.56 19.43 -19.27
C GLU A 327 11.35 19.46 -17.96
N GLY A 328 10.76 19.13 -16.81
CA GLY A 328 11.44 19.11 -15.51
C GLY A 328 11.35 20.44 -14.74
N TRP A 329 10.42 21.32 -15.10
CA TRP A 329 10.12 22.53 -14.35
C TRP A 329 8.89 22.35 -13.46
N THR A 330 8.82 23.11 -12.37
CA THR A 330 7.64 23.16 -11.51
C THR A 330 7.50 24.54 -10.87
N SER A 331 6.30 24.85 -10.41
CA SER A 331 6.00 26.05 -9.63
C SER A 331 5.98 25.68 -8.16
N ILE A 332 6.82 26.31 -7.35
CA ILE A 332 6.87 26.09 -5.91
C ILE A 332 6.84 27.41 -5.17
N ASN A 333 6.29 27.41 -3.95
CA ASN A 333 6.43 28.55 -3.05
C ASN A 333 7.81 28.51 -2.42
N ASP A 334 8.54 29.63 -2.51
CA ASP A 334 9.82 29.84 -1.84
C ASP A 334 9.59 30.15 -0.34
N SER A 335 10.69 30.35 0.40
CA SER A 335 10.68 30.69 1.83
C SER A 335 9.97 32.01 2.16
N ASN A 336 9.78 32.90 1.18
CA ASN A 336 9.03 34.16 1.30
C ASN A 336 7.57 34.02 0.86
N ALA A 337 7.11 32.79 0.60
CA ALA A 337 5.79 32.48 0.06
C ALA A 337 5.53 33.08 -1.34
N GLU A 338 6.60 33.35 -2.10
CA GLU A 338 6.52 33.76 -3.50
C GLU A 338 6.58 32.55 -4.42
N GLN A 339 5.83 32.57 -5.51
CA GLN A 339 5.90 31.50 -6.52
C GLN A 339 7.17 31.66 -7.35
N VAL A 340 7.98 30.62 -7.38
CA VAL A 340 9.27 30.58 -8.09
C VAL A 340 9.39 29.29 -8.91
N CYS A 341 10.35 29.29 -9.84
CA CYS A 341 10.68 28.13 -10.64
C CYS A 341 11.53 27.13 -9.86
N GLY A 342 11.03 25.90 -9.73
CA GLY A 342 11.81 24.74 -9.32
C GLY A 342 12.26 23.95 -10.55
N ARG A 343 13.52 23.50 -10.55
CA ARG A 343 14.10 22.72 -11.66
C ARG A 343 14.58 21.35 -11.20
N GLY A 344 14.48 20.37 -12.09
CA GLY A 344 15.03 19.03 -11.91
C GLY A 344 14.20 18.14 -10.99
N PRO A 345 14.71 16.94 -10.68
CA PRO A 345 13.93 15.91 -9.98
C PRO A 345 13.51 16.35 -8.57
N MET A 346 14.31 17.17 -7.89
CA MET A 346 14.03 17.71 -6.55
C MET A 346 13.41 19.11 -6.55
N ALA A 347 13.03 19.66 -7.72
CA ALA A 347 12.44 20.99 -7.84
C ALA A 347 13.25 22.11 -7.15
N ILE A 348 14.57 22.13 -7.36
CA ILE A 348 15.47 23.07 -6.68
C ILE A 348 15.29 24.48 -7.25
N THR A 349 15.06 25.47 -6.37
CA THR A 349 14.96 26.88 -6.77
C THR A 349 16.32 27.41 -7.23
N TYR A 350 16.32 28.52 -7.97
CA TYR A 350 17.56 29.20 -8.34
C TYR A 350 18.42 29.56 -7.10
N ARG A 351 17.80 30.12 -6.05
CA ARG A 351 18.49 30.51 -4.81
C ARG A 351 19.09 29.31 -4.07
N GLN A 352 18.33 28.22 -3.91
CA GLN A 352 18.85 26.99 -3.32
C GLN A 352 20.05 26.44 -4.09
N ALA A 353 19.97 26.42 -5.43
CA ALA A 353 21.05 25.92 -6.26
C ALA A 353 22.34 26.72 -6.09
N ILE A 354 22.25 28.05 -6.07
CA ILE A 354 23.38 28.93 -5.77
C ILE A 354 23.97 28.65 -4.38
N ASN A 355 23.12 28.52 -3.35
CA ASN A 355 23.56 28.25 -1.99
C ASN A 355 24.21 26.88 -1.81
N PHE A 356 23.91 25.92 -2.69
CA PHE A 356 24.59 24.63 -2.76
C PHE A 356 25.81 24.60 -3.69
N GLY A 357 26.18 25.73 -4.29
CA GLY A 357 27.29 25.78 -5.25
C GLY A 357 27.03 24.99 -6.54
N LEU A 358 25.75 24.80 -6.90
CA LEU A 358 25.38 24.36 -8.25
C LEU A 358 25.55 25.53 -9.23
N THR A 359 25.61 25.23 -10.52
CA THR A 359 25.61 26.22 -11.60
C THR A 359 24.23 26.23 -12.28
N PRO A 360 23.21 26.88 -11.68
CA PRO A 360 21.89 26.98 -12.29
C PRO A 360 21.90 27.99 -13.44
N VAL A 361 21.08 27.74 -14.43
CA VAL A 361 20.71 28.76 -15.42
C VAL A 361 19.76 29.74 -14.75
N LEU A 362 19.95 31.05 -15.00
CA LEU A 362 19.06 32.07 -14.46
C LEU A 362 17.65 31.88 -15.03
N ASP A 363 16.70 31.76 -14.12
CA ASP A 363 15.29 31.55 -14.43
C ASP A 363 14.40 32.55 -13.71
N ALA A 364 13.16 32.67 -14.17
CA ALA A 364 12.15 33.51 -13.56
C ALA A 364 10.77 32.89 -13.75
N TYR A 365 9.96 32.96 -12.69
CA TYR A 365 8.57 32.55 -12.73
C TYR A 365 7.72 33.65 -13.37
N LEU A 366 6.89 33.24 -14.33
CA LEU A 366 5.96 34.12 -15.04
C LEU A 366 4.52 33.71 -14.74
N LYS A 367 3.69 34.71 -14.43
CA LYS A 367 2.25 34.54 -14.18
C LYS A 367 1.44 35.47 -15.08
N GLY A 368 0.38 34.96 -15.70
CA GLY A 368 -0.57 35.79 -16.45
C GLY A 368 -0.51 35.59 -17.98
N SER A 369 -0.58 36.70 -18.73
CA SER A 369 -0.58 36.69 -20.21
C SER A 369 0.84 36.38 -20.72
N LEU A 370 1.09 35.12 -21.06
CA LEU A 370 2.38 34.69 -21.58
C LEU A 370 2.71 35.30 -22.96
N ALA A 371 1.70 35.79 -23.68
CA ALA A 371 1.87 36.54 -24.92
C ALA A 371 2.67 37.83 -24.73
N ASP A 372 2.62 38.41 -23.52
CA ASP A 372 3.34 39.65 -23.18
C ASP A 372 4.85 39.41 -23.08
N TYR A 373 5.27 38.14 -22.95
CA TYR A 373 6.66 37.71 -22.86
C TYR A 373 7.18 37.07 -24.15
N ASP A 374 6.29 36.85 -25.12
CA ASP A 374 6.62 36.26 -26.42
C ASP A 374 7.00 37.37 -27.44
N GLY A 375 7.93 37.07 -28.35
CA GLY A 375 8.41 37.98 -29.38
C GLY A 375 9.60 38.89 -29.02
N GLU A 376 10.16 39.53 -30.05
CA GLU A 376 11.37 40.38 -29.95
C GLU A 376 11.16 41.65 -29.11
N GLY A 377 9.96 42.25 -29.13
CA GLY A 377 9.63 43.45 -28.37
C GLY A 377 9.57 43.24 -26.84
N SER A 378 9.47 41.99 -26.40
CA SER A 378 9.27 41.61 -24.99
C SER A 378 10.59 41.37 -24.24
N ARG A 379 11.74 41.69 -24.87
CA ARG A 379 13.09 41.49 -24.31
C ARG A 379 13.29 42.23 -22.98
N ALA A 380 12.80 43.46 -22.87
CA ALA A 380 12.95 44.26 -21.63
C ALA A 380 12.19 43.62 -20.44
N LEU A 381 10.97 43.13 -20.67
CA LEU A 381 10.17 42.45 -19.63
C LEU A 381 10.81 41.14 -19.18
N ARG A 382 11.35 40.35 -20.13
CA ARG A 382 12.11 39.14 -19.84
C ARG A 382 13.37 39.44 -19.03
N ALA A 383 14.12 40.48 -19.40
CA ALA A 383 15.30 40.91 -18.65
C ALA A 383 14.94 41.36 -17.23
N GLU A 384 13.85 42.10 -17.05
CA GLU A 384 13.39 42.55 -15.73
C GLU A 384 13.02 41.39 -14.82
N ALA A 385 12.29 40.40 -15.32
CA ALA A 385 11.94 39.19 -14.57
C ALA A 385 13.19 38.41 -14.11
N LEU A 386 14.16 38.20 -15.00
CA LEU A 386 15.42 37.52 -14.68
C LEU A 386 16.28 38.34 -13.69
N LYS A 387 16.31 39.67 -13.84
CA LYS A 387 16.99 40.59 -12.90
C LYS A 387 16.40 40.51 -11.50
N ALA A 388 15.08 40.38 -11.40
CA ALA A 388 14.40 40.22 -10.12
C ALA A 388 14.84 38.93 -9.41
N THR A 389 14.90 37.80 -10.12
CA THR A 389 15.41 36.53 -9.55
C THR A 389 16.87 36.66 -9.08
N ALA A 390 17.75 37.23 -9.92
CA ALA A 390 19.17 37.40 -9.57
C ALA A 390 19.34 38.26 -8.30
N LYS A 391 18.60 39.37 -8.23
CA LYS A 391 18.59 40.26 -7.06
C LYS A 391 18.04 39.56 -5.81
N ALA A 392 16.95 38.80 -5.95
CA ALA A 392 16.36 38.04 -4.85
C ALA A 392 17.27 36.91 -4.35
N ALA A 393 18.19 36.41 -5.18
CA ALA A 393 19.23 35.46 -4.80
C ALA A 393 20.52 36.14 -4.27
N GLY A 394 20.57 37.47 -4.24
CA GLY A 394 21.76 38.22 -3.80
C GLY A 394 22.96 38.12 -4.75
N ILE A 395 22.73 37.77 -6.01
CA ILE A 395 23.77 37.62 -7.03
C ILE A 395 23.81 38.84 -7.95
N ALA A 396 25.01 39.18 -8.43
CA ALA A 396 25.18 40.24 -9.42
C ALA A 396 24.38 39.91 -10.69
N VAL A 397 23.64 40.90 -11.19
CA VAL A 397 22.89 40.77 -12.44
C VAL A 397 23.86 40.46 -13.58
N PRO A 398 23.65 39.39 -14.37
CA PRO A 398 24.49 39.10 -15.52
C PRO A 398 24.47 40.24 -16.54
N SER A 399 25.65 40.68 -16.99
CA SER A 399 25.79 41.74 -18.00
C SER A 399 25.17 41.37 -19.34
N GLU A 400 25.03 40.06 -19.62
CA GLU A 400 24.35 39.53 -20.80
C GLU A 400 22.89 40.01 -20.90
N LEU A 401 22.24 40.32 -19.77
CA LEU A 401 20.87 40.87 -19.73
C LEU A 401 20.80 42.35 -20.16
N GLU A 402 21.93 43.00 -20.41
CA GLU A 402 22.00 44.35 -20.97
C GLU A 402 22.19 44.34 -22.50
N GLY A 403 22.58 43.19 -23.07
CA GLY A 403 22.83 42.98 -24.49
C GLY A 403 21.79 42.09 -25.17
N GLU A 404 22.26 41.30 -26.15
CA GLU A 404 21.44 40.28 -26.79
C GLU A 404 21.49 38.99 -25.98
N PHE A 405 20.32 38.47 -25.62
CA PHE A 405 20.17 37.19 -24.94
C PHE A 405 18.95 36.45 -25.48
N GLU A 406 19.00 35.13 -25.39
CA GLU A 406 17.92 34.24 -25.75
C GLU A 406 17.33 33.59 -24.50
N THR A 407 16.04 33.28 -24.56
CA THR A 407 15.31 32.67 -23.45
C THR A 407 14.38 31.59 -23.97
N GLN A 408 14.18 30.56 -23.16
CA GLN A 408 13.14 29.56 -23.36
C GLN A 408 12.01 29.77 -22.34
N ILE A 409 10.77 29.77 -22.82
CA ILE A 409 9.57 29.79 -21.98
C ILE A 409 9.03 28.36 -21.90
N ASN A 410 9.00 27.82 -20.69
CA ASN A 410 8.56 26.46 -20.42
C ASN A 410 7.20 26.53 -19.72
N LEU A 411 6.14 26.05 -20.38
CA LEU A 411 4.79 26.11 -19.85
C LEU A 411 4.60 25.15 -18.67
N MET A 412 3.95 25.63 -17.61
CA MET A 412 3.48 24.77 -16.53
C MET A 412 2.22 24.02 -16.94
N ARG A 413 1.85 22.98 -16.18
CA ARG A 413 0.70 22.11 -16.48
C ARG A 413 -0.64 22.85 -16.59
N THR A 414 -0.78 24.00 -15.94
CA THR A 414 -1.99 24.84 -15.96
C THR A 414 -2.10 25.73 -17.21
N GLY A 415 -1.01 25.89 -17.97
CA GLY A 415 -0.94 26.71 -19.18
C GLY A 415 -1.04 28.22 -18.97
N ARG A 416 -1.18 28.69 -17.72
CA ARG A 416 -1.27 30.12 -17.33
C ARG A 416 -0.04 30.64 -16.60
N GLU A 417 0.91 29.75 -16.38
CA GLU A 417 2.13 29.95 -15.61
C GLU A 417 3.26 29.35 -16.42
N ALA A 418 4.44 29.96 -16.37
CA ALA A 418 5.60 29.48 -17.11
C ALA A 418 6.90 29.78 -16.35
N CYS A 419 7.93 29.02 -16.70
CA CYS A 419 9.29 29.29 -16.28
C CYS A 419 10.09 29.79 -17.48
N LEU A 420 10.52 31.04 -17.39
CA LEU A 420 11.46 31.66 -18.30
C LEU A 420 12.87 31.28 -17.86
N ALA A 421 13.72 30.80 -18.76
CA ALA A 421 15.12 30.52 -18.48
C ALA A 421 16.01 31.04 -19.61
N LEU A 422 17.23 31.48 -19.29
CA LEU A 422 18.24 31.78 -20.30
C LEU A 422 18.60 30.51 -21.10
N THR A 423 18.83 30.64 -22.41
CA THR A 423 19.33 29.50 -23.22
C THR A 423 20.86 29.45 -23.20
N GLY A 424 21.44 28.29 -23.54
CA GLY A 424 22.89 28.14 -23.73
C GLY A 424 23.71 27.84 -22.48
N GLY A 425 23.11 27.81 -21.29
CA GLY A 425 23.77 27.39 -20.06
C GLY A 425 23.60 25.90 -19.73
N ASP A 426 24.56 25.33 -18.99
CA ASP A 426 24.56 23.93 -18.56
C ASP A 426 23.99 23.82 -17.13
N ASP A 427 22.66 23.71 -17.03
CA ASP A 427 21.96 23.64 -15.75
C ASP A 427 22.18 22.29 -15.05
N LYS A 428 22.89 22.33 -13.91
CA LYS A 428 23.23 21.11 -13.16
C LYS A 428 22.11 20.58 -12.27
N ARG A 429 20.98 21.28 -12.14
CA ARG A 429 19.84 20.82 -11.30
C ARG A 429 19.17 19.56 -11.86
N ASP A 430 19.27 19.30 -13.16
CA ASP A 430 18.72 18.09 -13.78
C ASP A 430 19.66 16.88 -13.76
N ASN A 431 20.96 17.12 -13.56
CA ASN A 431 21.96 16.06 -13.61
C ASN A 431 22.05 15.34 -12.25
N VAL A 432 21.39 14.19 -12.14
CA VAL A 432 21.31 13.40 -10.91
C VAL A 432 22.67 13.15 -10.26
N GLY A 433 23.69 12.77 -11.04
CA GLY A 433 25.02 12.47 -10.49
C GLY A 433 25.76 13.70 -9.95
N VAL A 434 25.67 14.82 -10.66
CA VAL A 434 26.25 16.10 -10.17
C VAL A 434 25.46 16.60 -8.97
N LEU A 435 24.13 16.53 -9.04
CA LEU A 435 23.23 16.97 -7.98
C LEU A 435 23.52 16.23 -6.67
N ILE A 436 23.55 14.90 -6.70
CA ILE A 436 23.80 14.07 -5.52
C ILE A 436 25.17 14.36 -4.91
N ARG A 437 26.24 14.39 -5.71
CA ARG A 437 27.60 14.72 -5.22
C ARG A 437 27.70 16.11 -4.62
N THR A 438 26.99 17.08 -5.18
CA THR A 438 26.98 18.45 -4.63
C THR A 438 26.18 18.50 -3.33
N LEU A 439 25.01 17.88 -3.27
CA LEU A 439 24.23 17.78 -2.04
C LEU A 439 24.99 17.03 -0.94
N ALA A 440 25.76 16.00 -1.28
CA ALA A 440 26.56 15.24 -0.31
C ALA A 440 27.62 16.10 0.39
N ARG A 441 28.24 17.05 -0.30
CA ARG A 441 29.13 18.02 0.34
C ARG A 441 28.42 18.90 1.38
N HIS A 442 27.16 19.24 1.14
CA HIS A 442 26.40 20.15 2.01
C HIS A 442 25.53 19.44 3.05
N LEU A 443 25.18 18.17 2.85
CA LEU A 443 24.25 17.40 3.67
C LEU A 443 24.85 16.06 4.12
N GLY A 444 26.11 15.78 3.80
CA GLY A 444 26.80 14.53 4.14
C GLY A 444 27.13 14.40 5.63
N ALA A 445 27.86 13.34 5.96
CA ALA A 445 28.18 12.96 7.32
C ALA A 445 28.94 14.05 8.10
N ASN A 446 29.79 14.81 7.40
CA ASN A 446 30.66 15.86 7.94
C ASN A 446 30.26 17.28 7.51
N ALA A 447 29.03 17.47 7.04
CA ALA A 447 28.57 18.76 6.58
C ALA A 447 28.53 19.81 7.70
N ASP A 448 28.92 21.04 7.37
CA ASP A 448 28.87 22.17 8.31
C ASP A 448 27.43 22.57 8.69
N PHE A 449 27.28 23.21 9.85
CA PHE A 449 26.01 23.77 10.36
C PHE A 449 24.87 22.76 10.56
N VAL A 450 25.19 21.47 10.58
CA VAL A 450 24.30 20.38 10.99
C VAL A 450 25.04 19.47 11.98
N PRO A 451 24.33 18.70 12.81
CA PRO A 451 24.96 17.72 13.68
C PRO A 451 25.72 16.67 12.88
N ALA A 452 26.85 16.20 13.41
CA ALA A 452 27.60 15.07 12.84
C ALA A 452 26.70 13.83 12.70
N ALA A 453 27.01 12.95 11.73
CA ALA A 453 26.29 11.69 11.55
C ALA A 453 26.19 10.88 12.86
N GLY A 454 25.04 10.24 13.08
CA GLY A 454 24.76 9.46 14.29
C GLY A 454 24.40 10.27 15.55
N LYS A 455 24.46 11.60 15.51
CA LYS A 455 23.91 12.46 16.58
C LYS A 455 22.38 12.52 16.51
N ALA A 456 21.75 12.82 17.65
CA ALA A 456 20.33 13.16 17.68
C ALA A 456 20.04 14.33 16.72
N HIS A 457 18.92 14.25 15.99
CA HIS A 457 18.48 15.23 14.97
C HIS A 457 19.37 15.40 13.74
N ALA A 458 20.45 14.62 13.59
CA ALA A 458 21.38 14.72 12.46
C ALA A 458 20.65 14.63 11.10
N VAL A 459 19.76 13.66 10.95
CA VAL A 459 19.04 13.43 9.70
C VAL A 459 17.97 14.51 9.45
N THR A 460 17.21 14.91 10.46
CA THR A 460 16.18 15.94 10.33
C THR A 460 16.80 17.32 10.03
N ALA A 461 17.96 17.61 10.62
CA ALA A 461 18.71 18.84 10.35
C ALA A 461 19.22 18.91 8.92
N ARG A 462 19.63 17.79 8.32
CA ARG A 462 20.04 17.74 6.90
C ARG A 462 18.88 17.99 5.95
N ILE A 463 17.72 17.38 6.20
CA ILE A 463 16.50 17.67 5.41
C ILE A 463 16.07 19.13 5.59
N ALA A 464 16.11 19.67 6.82
CA ALA A 464 15.81 21.07 7.07
C ALA A 464 16.81 22.02 6.39
N LYS A 465 18.11 21.70 6.40
CA LYS A 465 19.15 22.48 5.71
C LYS A 465 18.86 22.60 4.22
N PHE A 466 18.29 21.57 3.60
CA PHE A 466 17.92 21.63 2.19
C PHE A 466 16.91 22.73 1.87
N PHE A 467 15.87 22.85 2.67
CA PHE A 467 14.88 23.91 2.49
C PHE A 467 15.39 25.25 3.01
N ALA A 468 16.16 25.27 4.10
CA ALA A 468 16.76 26.50 4.62
C ALA A 468 17.74 27.16 3.64
N ALA A 469 18.26 26.43 2.65
CA ALA A 469 19.06 27.00 1.57
C ALA A 469 18.27 27.95 0.67
N ASP A 470 16.94 28.03 0.82
CA ASP A 470 16.11 29.02 0.14
C ASP A 470 15.93 30.32 0.95
N ILE A 471 16.32 30.36 2.22
CA ILE A 471 16.16 31.58 3.03
C ILE A 471 17.18 32.62 2.59
N ASP A 472 16.71 33.82 2.28
CA ASP A 472 17.51 34.96 1.79
C ASP A 472 18.63 35.41 2.75
N THR A 473 18.41 35.30 4.06
CA THR A 473 19.41 35.62 5.09
C THR A 473 20.39 34.47 5.38
N VAL A 474 20.15 33.28 4.83
CA VAL A 474 20.94 32.08 5.10
C VAL A 474 21.88 31.78 3.96
N VAL A 475 23.17 31.79 4.27
CA VAL A 475 24.23 31.40 3.35
C VAL A 475 24.95 30.20 3.94
N PHE A 476 24.94 29.07 3.26
CA PHE A 476 25.70 27.88 3.65
C PHE A 476 27.02 27.82 2.89
N SER A 477 27.94 28.73 3.22
CA SER A 477 29.32 28.69 2.68
C SER A 477 30.25 27.91 3.64
N GLU A 478 31.30 27.28 3.11
CA GLU A 478 32.30 26.48 3.86
C GLU A 478 32.94 27.18 5.10
N LYS A 479 32.72 28.48 5.31
CA LYS A 479 33.36 29.23 6.40
C LYS A 479 32.42 30.08 7.26
N ARG A 480 31.15 30.25 6.88
CA ARG A 480 30.14 31.03 7.64
C ARG A 480 28.74 30.55 7.29
N SER A 481 27.92 30.35 8.32
CA SER A 481 26.48 30.50 8.21
C SER A 481 26.09 31.89 8.67
N SER A 482 25.41 32.64 7.81
CA SER A 482 24.62 33.77 8.27
C SER A 482 23.24 33.23 8.67
N GLY A 483 22.72 33.62 9.83
CA GLY A 483 21.30 33.45 10.16
C GLY A 483 20.84 32.11 10.77
N LEU A 484 21.46 30.95 10.45
CA LEU A 484 20.99 29.64 10.96
C LEU A 484 22.13 28.64 11.26
N ASP A 485 22.04 27.98 12.40
CA ASP A 485 22.93 26.88 12.81
C ASP A 485 22.10 25.74 13.41
N LEU A 486 21.91 24.67 12.63
CA LEU A 486 21.10 23.51 13.03
C LEU A 486 21.90 22.53 13.91
N ASN A 487 23.17 22.81 14.21
CA ASN A 487 23.97 21.98 15.10
C ASN A 487 23.63 22.22 16.59
N ARG A 488 22.89 23.30 16.90
CA ARG A 488 22.67 23.76 18.29
C ARG A 488 21.49 23.11 19.02
N GLY A 489 20.72 22.25 18.35
CA GLY A 489 19.58 21.56 18.99
C GLY A 489 18.55 21.02 18.00
N PRO A 490 17.36 20.67 18.50
CA PRO A 490 16.24 20.19 17.68
C PRO A 490 15.88 21.20 16.58
N VAL A 491 15.47 20.68 15.42
CA VAL A 491 15.14 21.46 14.23
C VAL A 491 14.00 22.44 14.50
N GLY A 492 12.94 21.98 15.16
CA GLY A 492 11.78 22.81 15.51
C GLY A 492 12.15 24.00 16.38
N ALA A 493 13.10 23.83 17.31
CA ALA A 493 13.58 24.91 18.17
C ALA A 493 14.47 25.90 17.40
N ALA A 494 15.39 25.40 16.57
CA ALA A 494 16.28 26.24 15.76
C ALA A 494 15.49 27.09 14.75
N LEU A 495 14.52 26.49 14.06
CA LEU A 495 13.69 27.17 13.06
C LEU A 495 12.65 28.11 13.69
N GLY A 496 12.22 27.85 14.92
CA GLY A 496 11.26 28.72 15.63
C GLY A 496 11.74 30.18 15.76
N GLN A 497 13.06 30.41 15.76
CA GLN A 497 13.65 31.75 15.84
C GLN A 497 13.59 32.54 14.52
N MET A 498 13.27 31.88 13.41
CA MET A 498 13.24 32.47 12.06
C MET A 498 11.84 32.89 11.61
N GLY A 499 10.83 32.83 12.50
CA GLY A 499 9.48 33.28 12.18
C GLY A 499 8.85 32.51 11.00
N PRO A 500 8.17 33.19 10.06
CA PRO A 500 7.47 32.55 8.93
C PRO A 500 8.37 31.69 8.02
N GLN A 501 9.58 32.16 7.71
CA GLN A 501 10.53 31.41 6.88
C GLN A 501 10.95 30.09 7.56
N GLY A 502 11.20 30.12 8.87
CA GLY A 502 11.50 28.91 9.65
C GLY A 502 10.33 27.93 9.72
N ALA A 503 9.10 28.45 9.86
CA ALA A 503 7.90 27.62 9.81
C ALA A 503 7.74 26.94 8.44
N TRP A 504 8.00 27.65 7.34
CA TRP A 504 8.00 27.09 6.00
C TRP A 504 9.04 25.96 5.84
N VAL A 505 10.28 26.17 6.30
CA VAL A 505 11.33 25.13 6.26
C VAL A 505 10.91 23.88 7.05
N LYS A 506 10.36 24.07 8.25
CA LYS A 506 9.88 22.97 9.10
C LYS A 506 8.78 22.19 8.40
N ASP A 507 7.84 22.88 7.76
CA ASP A 507 6.72 22.25 7.06
C ASP A 507 7.17 21.45 5.84
N GLN A 508 8.12 21.98 5.05
CA GLN A 508 8.70 21.27 3.90
C GLN A 508 9.51 20.04 4.33
N ALA A 509 10.30 20.17 5.41
CA ALA A 509 11.04 19.04 5.98
C ALA A 509 10.08 17.97 6.53
N ALA A 510 9.04 18.39 7.23
CA ALA A 510 8.01 17.49 7.74
C ALA A 510 7.27 16.77 6.62
N GLU A 511 6.93 17.45 5.53
CA GLU A 511 6.30 16.84 4.37
C GLU A 511 7.21 15.81 3.70
N THR A 512 8.50 16.08 3.57
CA THR A 512 9.48 15.12 3.02
C THR A 512 9.57 13.85 3.87
N ILE A 513 9.64 13.99 5.19
CA ILE A 513 9.64 12.85 6.14
C ILE A 513 8.29 12.10 6.09
N ALA A 514 7.18 12.82 5.95
CA ALA A 514 5.87 12.21 5.83
C ALA A 514 5.74 11.39 4.52
N ARG A 515 6.27 11.90 3.40
CA ARG A 515 6.32 11.17 2.12
C ARG A 515 7.11 9.86 2.26
N SER A 516 8.26 9.89 2.92
CA SER A 516 9.09 8.69 3.14
C SER A 516 8.44 7.65 4.05
N THR A 517 7.53 8.07 4.91
CA THR A 517 6.82 7.19 5.85
C THR A 517 5.53 6.65 5.23
N VAL A 518 4.76 7.45 4.50
CA VAL A 518 3.41 7.07 4.06
C VAL A 518 3.40 6.39 2.70
N LEU A 519 4.18 6.89 1.73
CA LEU A 519 4.08 6.45 0.33
C LEU A 519 4.56 5.01 0.11
N PRO A 520 5.67 4.52 0.73
CA PRO A 520 6.02 3.10 0.66
C PRO A 520 4.90 2.21 1.19
N CYS A 521 4.28 2.61 2.30
CA CYS A 521 3.17 1.85 2.89
C CYS A 521 1.94 1.82 2.00
N GLN A 522 1.56 2.93 1.37
CA GLN A 522 0.47 2.93 0.40
C GLN A 522 0.75 2.01 -0.80
N ALA A 523 2.00 1.99 -1.29
CA ALA A 523 2.40 1.11 -2.39
C ALA A 523 2.31 -0.37 -1.97
N VAL A 524 2.85 -0.74 -0.80
CA VAL A 524 2.79 -2.11 -0.26
C VAL A 524 1.37 -2.56 0.01
N LEU A 525 0.53 -1.73 0.65
CA LEU A 525 -0.86 -2.09 0.96
C LEU A 525 -1.71 -2.27 -0.30
N LYS A 526 -1.44 -1.51 -1.36
CA LYS A 526 -2.23 -1.53 -2.61
C LYS A 526 -1.73 -2.57 -3.61
N TYR A 527 -0.43 -2.83 -3.66
CA TYR A 527 0.20 -3.63 -4.71
C TYR A 527 1.05 -4.80 -4.20
N GLY A 528 1.24 -4.94 -2.88
CA GLY A 528 2.02 -6.03 -2.27
C GLY A 528 3.47 -6.07 -2.77
N ASP A 529 3.98 -7.29 -2.94
CA ASP A 529 5.36 -7.56 -3.40
C ASP A 529 5.56 -7.40 -4.92
N ASN A 530 4.83 -6.49 -5.55
CA ASN A 530 4.98 -6.25 -6.99
C ASN A 530 6.45 -5.86 -7.31
N PRO A 531 7.11 -6.53 -8.27
CA PRO A 531 8.51 -6.24 -8.61
C PRO A 531 8.78 -4.78 -8.99
N ALA A 532 7.81 -4.09 -9.60
CA ALA A 532 7.95 -2.68 -9.95
C ALA A 532 7.90 -1.75 -8.73
N VAL A 533 7.21 -2.16 -7.65
CA VAL A 533 7.24 -1.45 -6.36
C VAL A 533 8.62 -1.60 -5.73
N LYS A 534 9.19 -2.82 -5.73
CA LYS A 534 10.58 -3.06 -5.28
C LYS A 534 11.59 -2.28 -6.11
N GLN A 535 11.42 -2.20 -7.42
CA GLN A 535 12.26 -1.36 -8.27
C GLN A 535 12.21 0.12 -7.84
N THR A 536 11.02 0.64 -7.50
CA THR A 536 10.80 2.05 -7.19
C THR A 536 11.20 2.46 -5.76
N PHE A 537 11.02 1.58 -4.76
CA PHE A 537 11.33 1.87 -3.36
C PHE A 537 12.51 1.09 -2.76
N GLY A 538 12.99 0.06 -3.46
CA GLY A 538 14.10 -0.80 -3.06
C GLY A 538 13.60 -2.14 -2.51
N ASP A 539 14.54 -3.05 -2.23
CA ASP A 539 14.23 -4.39 -1.69
C ASP A 539 13.79 -4.34 -0.21
N GLY A 540 14.16 -3.29 0.51
CA GLY A 540 13.77 -3.04 1.90
C GLY A 540 12.36 -2.49 2.06
N LEU A 541 11.35 -3.10 1.42
CA LEU A 541 9.96 -2.66 1.58
C LEU A 541 9.47 -2.84 3.03
N PRO A 542 8.63 -1.91 3.54
CA PRO A 542 8.11 -2.01 4.89
C PRO A 542 7.13 -3.17 5.03
N SER A 543 7.08 -3.77 6.21
CA SER A 543 6.14 -4.86 6.50
C SER A 543 4.68 -4.37 6.37
N PRO A 544 3.79 -5.13 5.70
CA PRO A 544 2.38 -4.77 5.57
C PRO A 544 1.69 -4.55 6.93
N VAL A 545 2.13 -5.24 7.99
CA VAL A 545 1.58 -5.10 9.35
C VAL A 545 1.82 -3.69 9.88
N TYR A 546 3.05 -3.19 9.79
CA TYR A 546 3.37 -1.83 10.23
C TYR A 546 2.64 -0.77 9.42
N CYS A 547 2.47 -1.01 8.13
CA CYS A 547 1.72 -0.11 7.26
C CYS A 547 0.23 -0.05 7.61
N LEU A 548 -0.39 -1.18 7.99
CA LEU A 548 -1.77 -1.19 8.47
C LEU A 548 -1.92 -0.43 9.80
N ILE A 549 -0.97 -0.59 10.73
CA ILE A 549 -0.99 0.13 12.02
C ILE A 549 -0.82 1.63 11.79
N LEU A 550 0.11 2.03 10.93
CA LEU A 550 0.33 3.43 10.55
C LEU A 550 -0.94 4.04 9.92
N ASP A 551 -1.54 3.38 8.91
CA ASP A 551 -2.75 3.86 8.26
C ASP A 551 -3.93 3.96 9.24
N TRP A 552 -4.04 3.02 10.18
CA TRP A 552 -5.04 3.11 11.25
C TRP A 552 -4.79 4.32 12.15
N LYS A 553 -3.56 4.54 12.64
CA LYS A 553 -3.24 5.69 13.50
C LYS A 553 -3.51 7.02 12.80
N LEU A 554 -3.03 7.20 11.58
CA LEU A 554 -3.21 8.44 10.81
C LEU A 554 -4.70 8.79 10.53
N ARG A 555 -5.61 7.83 10.66
CA ARG A 555 -7.06 8.03 10.47
C ARG A 555 -7.84 8.19 11.77
N ASN A 556 -7.27 7.81 12.91
CA ASN A 556 -8.00 7.69 14.19
C ASN A 556 -7.37 8.49 15.33
N GLU A 557 -6.11 8.92 15.19
CA GLU A 557 -5.38 9.86 16.06
C GLU A 557 -5.16 11.17 15.31
#